data_AF-A0A542ZQJ7-F1
#
_entry.id   AF-A0A542ZQJ7-F1
#
_cell.length_a   1.000
_cell.length_b   1.000
_cell.length_c   1.000
_cell.angle_alpha   90.00
_cell.angle_beta   90.00
_cell.angle_gamma   90.00
#
_symmetry.space_group_name_H-M   'P 1'
#
loop_
_entity.id
_entity.type
_entity.pdbx_description
1 polymer ?
#
loop_
_entity_poly.entity_id
_entity_poly.type
_entity_poly.pdbx_seq_one_letter_code
_entity_poly.pdbx_strand_id
1 'polypeptide(L)'
;MDVSVCSQLRTRLEECGYYPDLMMDSIEIALGGEELEDFVVHHEPTFSMDEVRRHLTVLALTPTRLVIGHTDDRSPEWTEPENHAICSTESVGLHRITNVAMTRVVSKPENYRSGDQADSGWLSIAWGSVSRIELEPATCADPQCEADHGYTGSVLPDDLSVRMSVAADGQDDLSRLFAFAARLQRITGDNSGTR
;
A
#
# COMPACT_ATOMS: atom_id res chain seq x y z
N MET A 1 -7.33 22.54 -19.81
CA MET A 1 -5.98 21.97 -19.96
C MET A 1 -5.97 20.76 -19.06
N ASP A 2 -5.64 19.59 -19.61
CA ASP A 2 -5.56 18.37 -18.80
C ASP A 2 -4.38 18.54 -17.84
N VAL A 3 -4.62 18.38 -16.54
CA VAL A 3 -3.58 18.55 -15.51
C VAL A 3 -2.79 17.25 -15.47
N SER A 4 -1.48 17.32 -15.71
CA SER A 4 -0.63 16.13 -15.74
C SER A 4 -0.70 15.35 -14.42
N VAL A 5 -0.55 14.03 -14.49
CA VAL A 5 -0.58 13.15 -13.31
C VAL A 5 0.48 13.56 -12.29
N CYS A 6 1.68 13.98 -12.72
CA CYS A 6 2.71 14.52 -11.83
C CYS A 6 2.26 15.78 -11.08
N SER A 7 1.54 16.69 -11.74
CA SER A 7 1.00 17.88 -11.07
C SER A 7 -0.07 17.51 -10.05
N GLN A 8 -0.91 16.50 -10.34
CA GLN A 8 -1.89 16.01 -9.38
C GLN A 8 -1.23 15.35 -8.17
N LEU A 9 -0.15 14.57 -8.37
CA LEU A 9 0.64 13.99 -7.30
C LEU A 9 1.23 15.09 -6.40
N ARG A 10 1.85 16.12 -6.98
CA ARG A 10 2.40 17.24 -6.22
C ARG A 10 1.35 17.93 -5.36
N THR A 11 0.20 18.28 -5.93
CA THR A 11 -0.92 18.87 -5.17
C THR A 11 -1.38 17.96 -4.03
N ARG A 12 -1.49 16.65 -4.28
CA ARG A 12 -1.90 15.70 -3.22
C ARG A 12 -0.87 15.60 -2.09
N LEU A 13 0.41 15.61 -2.42
CA LEU A 13 1.49 15.64 -1.43
C LEU A 13 1.46 16.94 -0.60
N GLU A 14 1.24 18.07 -1.25
CA GLU A 14 1.08 19.38 -0.58
C GLU A 14 -0.12 19.38 0.39
N GLU A 15 -1.25 18.78 -0.01
CA GLU A 15 -2.43 18.61 0.84
C GLU A 15 -2.17 17.69 2.05
N CYS A 16 -1.36 16.63 1.88
CA CYS A 16 -0.92 15.79 3.00
C CYS A 16 -0.01 16.54 3.97
N GLY A 17 0.78 17.50 3.48
CA GLY A 17 1.61 18.38 4.30
C GLY A 17 2.80 17.70 4.99
N TYR A 18 3.21 16.52 4.52
CA TYR A 18 4.25 15.72 5.14
C TYR A 18 5.46 15.55 4.21
N TYR A 19 6.45 16.45 4.36
CA TYR A 19 7.65 16.54 3.51
C TYR A 19 7.36 16.42 2.00
N PRO A 20 6.42 17.24 1.44
CA PRO A 20 5.94 17.07 0.07
C PRO A 20 7.04 17.19 -0.99
N ASP A 21 7.93 18.17 -0.85
CA ASP A 21 9.04 18.37 -1.80
C ASP A 21 10.03 17.21 -1.76
N LEU A 22 10.39 16.72 -0.57
CA LEU A 22 11.30 15.58 -0.40
C LEU A 22 10.73 14.31 -1.05
N MET A 23 9.45 14.02 -0.81
CA MET A 23 8.79 12.86 -1.42
C MET A 23 8.70 13.03 -2.94
N MET A 24 8.31 14.21 -3.43
CA MET A 24 8.20 14.47 -4.86
C MET A 24 9.54 14.32 -5.57
N ASP A 25 10.61 14.93 -5.04
CA ASP A 25 11.97 14.81 -5.58
C ASP A 25 12.43 13.34 -5.60
N SER A 26 12.13 12.59 -4.53
CA SER A 26 12.48 11.17 -4.44
C SER A 26 11.74 10.32 -5.48
N ILE A 27 10.46 10.60 -5.73
CA ILE A 27 9.68 9.95 -6.78
C ILE A 27 10.21 10.34 -8.16
N GLU A 28 10.49 11.63 -8.43
CA GLU A 28 11.03 12.09 -9.72
C GLU A 28 12.37 11.40 -10.04
N ILE A 29 13.26 11.27 -9.05
CA ILE A 29 14.52 10.52 -9.18
C ILE A 29 14.24 9.05 -9.51
N ALA A 30 13.32 8.41 -8.77
CA ALA A 30 13.01 6.99 -8.95
C ALA A 30 12.31 6.68 -10.29
N LEU A 31 11.49 7.60 -10.80
CA LEU A 31 10.88 7.51 -12.12
C LEU A 31 11.94 7.46 -13.22
N GLY A 32 13.07 8.14 -13.05
CA GLY A 32 14.19 8.08 -14.00
C GLY A 32 13.81 8.52 -15.42
N GLY A 33 12.80 9.39 -15.54
CA GLY A 33 12.26 9.90 -16.81
C GLY A 33 11.11 9.08 -17.41
N GLU A 34 10.68 7.97 -16.79
CA GLU A 34 9.42 7.32 -17.18
C GLU A 34 8.21 8.18 -16.85
N GLU A 35 7.17 8.06 -17.67
CA GLU A 35 5.89 8.73 -17.46
C GLU A 35 5.18 8.17 -16.22
N LEU A 36 4.69 9.05 -15.36
CA LEU A 36 3.80 8.70 -14.26
C LEU A 36 2.39 8.52 -14.82
N GLU A 37 1.90 7.30 -14.77
CA GLU A 37 0.60 6.92 -15.32
C GLU A 37 -0.54 7.08 -14.31
N ASP A 38 -0.28 6.74 -13.04
CA ASP A 38 -1.27 6.79 -11.96
C ASP A 38 -0.56 6.84 -10.60
N PHE A 39 -1.28 7.24 -9.55
CA PHE A 39 -0.73 7.22 -8.20
C PHE A 39 -1.77 7.09 -7.09
N VAL A 40 -1.29 6.62 -5.94
CA VAL A 40 -1.98 6.65 -4.63
C VAL A 40 -1.03 7.27 -3.61
N VAL A 41 -1.55 8.18 -2.79
CA VAL A 41 -0.85 8.69 -1.60
C VAL A 41 -1.59 8.17 -0.38
N HIS A 42 -0.91 7.45 0.49
CA HIS A 42 -1.44 6.97 1.76
C HIS A 42 -0.65 7.60 2.90
N HIS A 43 -1.35 8.31 3.77
CA HIS A 43 -0.76 8.92 4.95
C HIS A 43 -1.30 8.20 6.17
N GLU A 44 -0.44 7.42 6.85
CA GLU A 44 -0.78 6.71 8.07
C GLU A 44 -0.36 7.54 9.28
N PRO A 45 -1.31 8.19 9.98
CA PRO A 45 -1.03 8.78 11.27
C PRO A 45 -0.97 7.67 12.33
N THR A 46 0.23 7.21 12.68
CA THR A 46 0.39 6.25 13.79
C THR A 46 0.53 7.02 15.10
N PHE A 47 -0.49 6.92 15.95
CA PHE A 47 -0.45 7.42 17.32
C PHE A 47 -0.04 6.28 18.26
N SER A 48 1.17 6.33 18.81
CA SER A 48 1.58 5.49 19.94
C SER A 48 1.55 6.30 21.23
N MET A 49 1.53 5.62 22.40
CA MET A 49 1.42 6.29 23.71
C MET A 49 2.54 7.31 23.98
N ASP A 50 3.70 7.16 23.32
CA ASP A 50 4.89 8.00 23.55
C ASP A 50 5.39 8.74 22.28
N GLU A 51 4.84 8.46 21.09
CA GLU A 51 5.33 9.07 19.83
C GLU A 51 4.24 9.09 18.74
N VAL A 52 4.15 10.20 18.01
CA VAL A 52 3.40 10.28 16.74
C VAL A 52 4.37 9.97 15.63
N ARG A 53 4.24 8.81 14.98
CA ARG A 53 4.99 8.51 13.76
C ARG A 53 4.09 8.74 12.57
N ARG A 54 4.49 9.66 11.71
CA ARG A 54 3.77 9.92 10.46
C ARG A 54 4.50 9.12 9.39
N HIS A 55 3.78 8.23 8.74
CA HIS A 55 4.33 7.47 7.63
C HIS A 55 3.56 7.84 6.37
N LEU A 56 4.29 8.23 5.33
CA LEU A 56 3.72 8.53 4.02
C LEU A 56 4.18 7.49 3.02
N THR A 57 3.23 6.79 2.41
CA THR A 57 3.48 5.88 1.28
C THR A 57 2.93 6.49 -0.01
N VAL A 58 3.73 6.50 -1.06
CA VAL A 58 3.32 6.83 -2.43
C VAL A 58 3.46 5.61 -3.31
N LEU A 59 2.37 5.22 -3.98
CA LEU A 59 2.41 4.24 -5.06
C LEU A 59 2.38 5.02 -6.37
N ALA A 60 3.42 4.90 -7.19
CA ALA A 60 3.56 5.56 -8.48
C ALA A 60 3.65 4.50 -9.59
N LEU A 61 2.60 4.43 -10.41
CA LEU A 61 2.54 3.49 -11.52
C LEU A 61 3.18 4.09 -12.77
N THR A 62 4.05 3.34 -13.42
CA THR A 62 4.61 3.65 -14.74
C THR A 62 4.19 2.57 -15.76
N PRO A 63 4.51 2.73 -17.06
CA PRO A 63 4.25 1.69 -18.06
C PRO A 63 4.94 0.35 -17.77
N THR A 64 6.01 0.34 -16.97
CA THR A 64 6.88 -0.85 -16.80
C THR A 64 7.00 -1.34 -15.36
N ARG A 65 6.76 -0.47 -14.36
CA ARG A 65 6.98 -0.78 -12.94
C ARG A 65 6.06 0.00 -12.02
N LEU A 66 5.91 -0.52 -10.81
CA LEU A 66 5.39 0.19 -9.66
C LEU A 66 6.56 0.75 -8.87
N VAL A 67 6.63 2.07 -8.71
CA VAL A 67 7.55 2.74 -7.80
C VAL A 67 6.83 2.98 -6.48
N ILE A 68 7.45 2.60 -5.38
CA ILE A 68 6.90 2.74 -4.03
C ILE A 68 7.82 3.69 -3.27
N GLY A 69 7.29 4.82 -2.82
CA GLY A 69 8.02 5.78 -1.99
C GLY A 69 7.52 5.71 -0.55
N HIS A 70 8.43 5.73 0.41
CA HIS A 70 8.14 5.79 1.84
C HIS A 70 8.87 6.97 2.46
N THR A 71 8.18 7.78 3.25
CA THR A 71 8.78 8.83 4.09
C THR A 71 8.38 8.63 5.53
N ASP A 72 9.38 8.64 6.41
CA ASP A 72 9.26 8.58 7.87
C ASP A 72 10.01 9.73 8.53
N ASP A 73 9.52 10.20 9.67
CA ASP A 73 10.24 11.10 10.57
C ASP A 73 10.77 10.31 11.77
N ARG A 74 12.03 10.58 12.12
CA ARG A 74 12.61 10.08 13.35
C ARG A 74 12.62 11.19 14.39
N SER A 75 12.09 10.88 15.58
CA SER A 75 12.28 11.73 16.74
C SER A 75 13.77 11.86 17.06
N PRO A 76 14.19 13.04 17.54
CA PRO A 76 15.58 13.29 17.88
C PRO A 76 16.00 12.35 19.01
N GLU A 77 17.06 11.58 18.78
CA GLU A 77 17.68 10.76 19.81
C GLU A 77 18.70 11.60 20.60
N TRP A 78 19.11 11.15 21.80
CA TRP A 78 20.07 11.88 22.63
C TRP A 78 21.41 12.19 21.93
N THR A 79 21.76 11.44 20.88
CA THR A 79 22.96 11.61 20.07
C THR A 79 22.74 12.43 18.79
N GLU A 80 21.48 12.64 18.38
CA GLU A 80 21.10 13.34 17.15
C GLU A 80 19.97 14.35 17.48
N PRO A 81 20.32 15.61 17.81
CA PRO A 81 19.37 16.57 18.35
C PRO A 81 18.42 17.19 17.30
N GLU A 82 18.54 16.84 16.02
CA GLU A 82 17.72 17.36 14.93
C GLU A 82 16.73 16.30 14.42
N ASN A 83 15.57 16.76 13.93
CA ASN A 83 14.61 15.87 13.27
C ASN A 83 15.15 15.46 11.91
N HIS A 84 15.18 14.16 11.64
CA HIS A 84 15.57 13.61 10.35
C HIS A 84 14.37 12.95 9.67
N ALA A 85 14.13 13.32 8.41
CA ALA A 85 13.22 12.60 7.54
C ALA A 85 14.01 11.59 6.69
N ILE A 86 13.53 10.36 6.63
CA ILE A 86 14.10 9.31 5.78
C ILE A 86 13.09 9.07 4.67
N CYS A 87 13.52 9.30 3.43
CA CYS A 87 12.73 8.93 2.25
C CYS A 87 13.44 7.80 1.50
N SER A 88 12.73 6.71 1.25
CA SER A 88 13.23 5.56 0.48
C SER A 88 12.30 5.25 -0.68
N THR A 89 12.86 4.78 -1.79
CA THR A 89 12.07 4.32 -2.95
C THR A 89 12.44 2.89 -3.33
N GLU A 90 11.43 2.09 -3.65
CA GLU A 90 11.54 0.74 -4.22
C GLU A 90 10.94 0.74 -5.63
N SER A 91 11.47 -0.10 -6.52
CA SER A 91 10.91 -0.27 -7.86
C SER A 91 10.64 -1.74 -8.17
N VAL A 92 9.38 -2.05 -8.43
CA VAL A 92 8.88 -3.41 -8.70
C VAL A 92 8.38 -3.47 -10.13
N GLY A 93 9.11 -4.20 -11.00
CA GLY A 93 8.66 -4.42 -12.37
C GLY A 93 7.27 -5.08 -12.41
N LEU A 94 6.37 -4.61 -13.28
CA LEU A 94 4.98 -5.09 -13.31
C LEU A 94 4.88 -6.60 -13.60
N HIS A 95 5.84 -7.16 -14.33
CA HIS A 95 5.96 -8.59 -14.62
C HIS A 95 6.33 -9.45 -13.40
N ARG A 96 6.79 -8.83 -12.29
CA ARG A 96 7.12 -9.51 -11.03
C ARG A 96 5.94 -9.54 -10.06
N ILE A 97 4.92 -8.69 -10.27
CA ILE A 97 3.74 -8.67 -9.41
C ILE A 97 2.96 -9.96 -9.65
N THR A 98 2.91 -10.80 -8.62
CA THR A 98 2.26 -12.11 -8.66
C THR A 98 0.80 -12.05 -8.23
N ASN A 99 0.42 -11.09 -7.40
CA ASN A 99 -0.95 -10.94 -6.93
C ASN A 99 -1.30 -9.47 -6.66
N VAL A 100 -2.53 -9.09 -6.99
CA VAL A 100 -3.12 -7.78 -6.69
C VAL A 100 -4.55 -8.00 -6.20
N ALA A 101 -4.76 -7.96 -4.89
CA ALA A 101 -6.05 -8.19 -4.25
C ALA A 101 -6.63 -6.86 -3.75
N MET A 102 -7.90 -6.62 -4.05
CA MET A 102 -8.63 -5.44 -3.60
C MET A 102 -9.83 -5.89 -2.78
N THR A 103 -9.91 -5.48 -1.52
CA THR A 103 -11.07 -5.75 -0.65
C THR A 103 -11.84 -4.48 -0.36
N ARG A 104 -13.17 -4.56 -0.39
CA ARG A 104 -14.08 -3.45 -0.09
C ARG A 104 -14.98 -3.83 1.08
N VAL A 105 -15.28 -2.86 1.94
CA VAL A 105 -16.16 -3.02 3.10
C VAL A 105 -17.34 -2.07 2.96
N VAL A 106 -18.55 -2.63 3.07
CA VAL A 106 -19.81 -1.89 3.02
C VAL A 106 -20.58 -2.16 4.32
N SER A 107 -21.01 -1.09 4.97
CA SER A 107 -21.86 -1.13 6.16
C SER A 107 -23.32 -1.33 5.74
N LYS A 108 -24.07 -2.07 6.57
CA LYS A 108 -25.50 -2.34 6.33
C LYS A 108 -25.76 -2.93 4.93
N PRO A 109 -25.12 -4.07 4.58
CA PRO A 109 -25.20 -4.66 3.23
C PRO A 109 -26.63 -4.99 2.80
N GLU A 110 -27.57 -5.15 3.73
CA GLU A 110 -29.00 -5.31 3.45
C GLU A 110 -29.63 -4.13 2.68
N ASN A 111 -29.01 -2.94 2.75
CA ASN A 111 -29.45 -1.74 2.03
C ASN A 111 -28.65 -1.47 0.75
N TYR A 112 -27.66 -2.29 0.44
CA TYR A 112 -26.74 -2.07 -0.67
C TYR A 112 -27.45 -2.07 -2.01
N ARG A 113 -27.14 -1.07 -2.83
CA ARG A 113 -27.57 -0.94 -4.23
C ARG A 113 -26.36 -0.94 -5.14
N SER A 114 -26.56 -1.42 -6.36
CA SER A 114 -25.51 -1.41 -7.38
C SER A 114 -25.00 0.02 -7.59
N GLY A 115 -23.69 0.21 -7.36
CA GLY A 115 -23.03 1.51 -7.48
C GLY A 115 -22.79 2.22 -6.14
N ASP A 116 -23.31 1.69 -5.03
CA ASP A 116 -23.04 2.27 -3.71
C ASP A 116 -21.53 2.26 -3.39
N GLN A 117 -21.11 3.32 -2.72
CA GLN A 117 -19.73 3.49 -2.28
C GLN A 117 -19.43 2.57 -1.10
N ALA A 118 -18.15 2.19 -0.97
CA ALA A 118 -17.69 1.44 0.19
C ALA A 118 -17.24 2.41 1.29
N ASP A 119 -17.37 2.00 2.56
CA ASP A 119 -16.93 2.80 3.70
C ASP A 119 -15.41 2.69 3.93
N SER A 120 -14.84 1.55 3.54
CA SER A 120 -13.39 1.30 3.59
C SER A 120 -12.98 0.21 2.63
N GLY A 121 -11.67 0.04 2.48
CA GLY A 121 -11.09 -1.04 1.69
C GLY A 121 -9.58 -1.10 1.86
N TRP A 122 -9.00 -2.17 1.34
CA TRP A 122 -7.54 -2.30 1.30
C TRP A 122 -7.07 -3.00 0.02
N LEU A 123 -5.95 -2.52 -0.47
CA LEU A 123 -5.20 -3.04 -1.60
C LEU A 123 -4.00 -3.81 -1.05
N SER A 124 -3.88 -5.08 -1.42
CA SER A 124 -2.72 -5.92 -1.12
C SER A 124 -2.02 -6.30 -2.41
N ILE A 125 -0.71 -6.06 -2.48
CA ILE A 125 0.12 -6.33 -3.66
C ILE A 125 1.23 -7.28 -3.22
N ALA A 126 1.51 -8.30 -4.03
CA ALA A 126 2.59 -9.24 -3.80
C ALA A 126 3.49 -9.42 -5.02
N TRP A 127 4.80 -9.46 -4.79
CA TRP A 127 5.87 -9.74 -5.75
C TRP A 127 6.98 -10.66 -5.20
N GLY A 128 6.78 -11.22 -4.00
CA GLY A 128 7.60 -12.30 -3.45
C GLY A 128 8.93 -11.86 -2.84
N SER A 129 9.02 -10.61 -2.37
CA SER A 129 10.15 -10.10 -1.59
C SER A 129 10.00 -10.47 -0.11
N VAL A 130 8.78 -10.38 0.42
CA VAL A 130 8.41 -10.62 1.81
C VAL A 130 7.29 -11.65 1.89
N SER A 131 7.41 -12.56 2.84
CA SER A 131 6.34 -13.49 3.18
C SER A 131 6.19 -13.60 4.68
N ARG A 132 4.95 -13.65 5.15
CA ARG A 132 4.60 -13.91 6.54
C ARG A 132 4.30 -15.39 6.70
N ILE A 133 4.88 -16.01 7.72
CA ILE A 133 4.60 -17.39 8.08
C ILE A 133 3.70 -17.39 9.31
N GLU A 134 2.47 -17.86 9.15
CA GLU A 134 1.57 -18.10 10.29
C GLU A 134 1.67 -19.58 10.67
N LEU A 135 1.92 -19.84 11.96
CA LEU A 135 2.05 -21.19 12.51
C LEU A 135 1.00 -21.40 13.59
N GLU A 136 0.32 -22.55 13.53
CA GLU A 136 -0.61 -23.01 14.56
C GLU A 136 -0.28 -24.45 14.97
N PRO A 137 -0.54 -24.84 16.24
CA PRO A 137 -0.34 -26.22 16.67
C PRO A 137 -1.15 -27.18 15.79
N ALA A 138 -0.49 -28.19 15.24
CA ALA A 138 -1.17 -29.21 14.47
C ALA A 138 -2.06 -30.04 15.40
N THR A 139 -3.29 -30.34 14.96
CA THR A 139 -4.25 -31.16 15.69
C THR A 139 -4.57 -32.43 14.91
N CYS A 140 -5.03 -33.47 15.61
CA CYS A 140 -5.55 -34.68 14.98
C CYS A 140 -7.03 -34.89 15.38
N ALA A 141 -7.71 -35.79 14.67
CA ALA A 141 -9.12 -36.07 14.91
C ALA A 141 -9.39 -36.83 16.22
N ASP A 142 -8.36 -37.29 16.93
CA ASP A 142 -8.49 -38.02 18.19
C ASP A 142 -8.47 -37.04 19.39
N PRO A 143 -9.61 -36.88 20.10
CA PRO A 143 -9.72 -35.98 21.24
C PRO A 143 -8.98 -36.46 22.50
N GLN A 144 -8.39 -37.66 22.49
CA GLN A 144 -7.57 -38.20 23.58
C GLN A 144 -6.08 -38.24 23.24
N CYS A 145 -5.67 -37.71 22.09
CA CYS A 145 -4.27 -37.71 21.69
C CYS A 145 -3.49 -36.59 22.41
N GLU A 146 -2.49 -36.98 23.20
CA GLU A 146 -1.55 -36.05 23.88
C GLU A 146 -0.20 -35.93 23.13
N ALA A 147 -0.10 -36.45 21.91
CA ALA A 147 1.12 -36.40 21.13
C ALA A 147 1.39 -34.99 20.59
N ASP A 148 2.66 -34.57 20.59
CA ASP A 148 3.10 -33.36 19.90
C ASP A 148 3.12 -33.62 18.39
N HIS A 149 2.18 -33.00 17.68
CA HIS A 149 2.06 -33.11 16.23
C HIS A 149 2.83 -31.99 15.49
N GLY A 150 3.60 -31.18 16.22
CA GLY A 150 4.31 -30.03 15.68
C GLY A 150 3.35 -28.90 15.30
N TYR A 151 3.75 -28.13 14.28
CA TYR A 151 2.99 -26.98 13.79
C TYR A 151 2.58 -27.21 12.33
N THR A 152 1.37 -26.80 12.00
CA THR A 152 0.99 -26.53 10.61
C THR A 152 1.12 -25.04 10.36
N GLY A 153 1.34 -24.66 9.11
CA GLY A 153 1.55 -23.26 8.78
C GLY A 153 1.11 -22.88 7.39
N SER A 154 0.77 -21.60 7.24
CA SER A 154 0.48 -20.96 5.96
C SER A 154 1.55 -19.91 5.68
N VAL A 155 1.94 -19.79 4.41
CA VAL A 155 2.82 -18.71 3.94
C VAL A 155 1.93 -17.73 3.18
N LEU A 156 1.83 -16.52 3.72
CA LEU A 156 1.05 -15.43 3.13
C LEU A 156 2.01 -14.45 2.47
N PRO A 157 1.84 -14.16 1.16
CA PRO A 157 2.52 -13.04 0.53
C PRO A 157 2.07 -11.74 1.20
N ASP A 158 3.03 -10.92 1.64
CA ASP A 158 2.76 -9.71 2.42
C ASP A 158 3.81 -8.65 2.10
N ASP A 159 3.92 -8.30 0.82
CA ASP A 159 4.89 -7.30 0.36
C ASP A 159 4.40 -5.88 0.65
N LEU A 160 3.14 -5.56 0.32
CA LEU A 160 2.55 -4.23 0.57
C LEU A 160 1.05 -4.31 0.76
N SER A 161 0.53 -3.57 1.75
CA SER A 161 -0.88 -3.36 1.98
C SER A 161 -1.18 -1.88 2.22
N VAL A 162 -2.14 -1.31 1.49
CA VAL A 162 -2.65 0.06 1.68
C VAL A 162 -4.12 -0.03 2.07
N ARG A 163 -4.50 0.56 3.21
CA ARG A 163 -5.87 0.50 3.74
C ARG A 163 -6.42 1.90 3.92
N MET A 164 -7.56 2.19 3.30
CA MET A 164 -8.22 3.49 3.40
C MET A 164 -9.67 3.35 3.86
N SER A 165 -10.19 4.41 4.46
CA SER A 165 -11.59 4.54 4.85
C SER A 165 -12.10 5.95 4.60
N VAL A 166 -13.41 6.08 4.38
CA VAL A 166 -14.06 7.40 4.24
C VAL A 166 -13.87 8.24 5.50
N ALA A 167 -13.86 7.59 6.68
CA ALA A 167 -13.74 8.29 7.96
C ALA A 167 -12.33 8.86 8.21
N ALA A 168 -11.28 8.21 7.73
CA ALA A 168 -9.88 8.63 7.96
C ALA A 168 -9.30 9.41 6.78
N ASP A 169 -9.54 8.94 5.55
CA ASP A 169 -8.89 9.42 4.34
C ASP A 169 -9.85 10.25 3.47
N GLY A 170 -11.15 9.98 3.58
CA GLY A 170 -12.18 10.61 2.76
C GLY A 170 -12.58 9.77 1.55
N GLN A 171 -13.71 10.16 0.95
CA GLN A 171 -14.33 9.41 -0.14
C GLN A 171 -13.49 9.41 -1.42
N ASP A 172 -12.78 10.51 -1.69
CA ASP A 172 -12.03 10.70 -2.92
C ASP A 172 -10.77 9.82 -2.94
N ASP A 173 -10.01 9.76 -1.83
CA ASP A 173 -8.84 8.89 -1.72
C ASP A 173 -9.22 7.41 -1.78
N LEU A 174 -10.30 7.00 -1.10
CA LEU A 174 -10.79 5.63 -1.19
C LEU A 174 -11.22 5.26 -2.62
N SER A 175 -11.85 6.19 -3.34
CA SER A 175 -12.24 5.99 -4.73
C SER A 175 -11.02 5.91 -5.66
N ARG A 176 -9.99 6.73 -5.40
CA ARG A 176 -8.70 6.69 -6.11
C ARG A 176 -7.98 5.37 -5.87
N LEU A 177 -7.97 4.85 -4.64
CA LEU A 177 -7.42 3.53 -4.32
C LEU A 177 -8.09 2.42 -5.13
N PHE A 178 -9.44 2.42 -5.24
CA PHE A 178 -10.16 1.43 -6.05
C PHE A 178 -9.85 1.55 -7.55
N ALA A 179 -9.78 2.78 -8.07
CA ALA A 179 -9.45 3.02 -9.48
C ALA A 179 -8.02 2.56 -9.81
N PHE A 180 -7.06 2.90 -8.94
CA PHE A 180 -5.67 2.47 -9.03
C PHE A 180 -5.55 0.95 -8.98
N ALA A 181 -6.20 0.31 -8.02
CA ALA A 181 -6.21 -1.16 -7.89
C ALA A 181 -6.78 -1.83 -9.14
N ALA A 182 -7.90 -1.35 -9.68
CA ALA A 182 -8.51 -1.89 -10.90
C ALA A 182 -7.59 -1.73 -12.12
N ARG A 183 -6.87 -0.61 -12.22
CA ARG A 183 -5.86 -0.40 -13.26
C ARG A 183 -4.69 -1.37 -13.12
N LEU A 184 -4.14 -1.50 -11.91
CA LEU A 184 -3.02 -2.40 -11.65
C LEU A 184 -3.41 -3.85 -11.93
N GLN A 185 -4.57 -4.30 -11.45
CA GLN A 185 -5.12 -5.65 -11.71
C GLN A 185 -5.21 -5.96 -13.21
N ARG A 186 -5.70 -5.01 -14.02
CA ARG A 186 -5.78 -5.17 -15.48
C ARG A 186 -4.39 -5.36 -16.08
N ILE A 187 -3.45 -4.46 -15.79
CA ILE A 187 -2.12 -4.49 -16.40
C ILE A 187 -1.32 -5.73 -15.97
N THR A 188 -1.46 -6.17 -14.72
CA THR A 188 -0.78 -7.38 -14.23
C THR A 188 -1.47 -8.67 -14.70
N GLY A 189 -2.79 -8.65 -14.90
CA GLY A 189 -3.55 -9.78 -15.43
C GLY A 189 -3.25 -10.07 -16.91
N ASP A 190 -3.09 -9.01 -17.72
CA ASP A 190 -2.81 -9.10 -19.16
C ASP A 190 -1.41 -9.67 -19.46
N ASN A 191 -0.45 -9.53 -18.55
CA ASN A 191 0.92 -10.04 -18.68
C ASN A 191 1.07 -11.57 -18.50
N SER A 192 -0.02 -12.30 -18.24
CA SER A 192 -0.02 -13.75 -18.11
C SER A 192 0.11 -14.51 -19.45
N GLY A 193 0.13 -13.80 -20.60
CA GLY A 193 0.13 -14.39 -21.95
C GLY A 193 1.47 -14.49 -22.68
N THR A 194 2.60 -14.07 -22.09
CA THR A 194 3.92 -14.00 -22.78
C THR A 194 5.06 -14.74 -22.07
N ARG A 195 4.75 -15.80 -21.33
CA ARG A 195 5.78 -16.75 -20.84
C ARG A 195 5.98 -17.92 -21.78
#